data_AF-V5GL31-F1
#
_entry.id   AF-V5GL31-F1
#
_cell.length_a   1.000
_cell.length_b   1.000
_cell.length_c   1.000
_cell.angle_alpha   90.00
_cell.angle_beta   90.00
_cell.angle_gamma   90.00
#
_symmetry.space_group_name_H-M   'P 1'
#
loop_
_entity.id
_entity.type
_entity.pdbx_description
1 polymer ?
#
loop_
_entity_poly.entity_id
_entity_poly.type
_entity_poly.pdbx_seq_one_letter_code
_entity_poly.pdbx_strand_id
1 'polypeptide(L)'
;MNEINKKLENVSLKNSDSSESSSSDETSSEDEAPSFPVAMWDFNQCDPKKCSGRKLARLKLIKCLKVKQRFPGLVLTPTGEKCVSPEDKEIVNKKGIAVVDCS
;
A
#
# COMPACT_ATOMS: atom_id res chain seq x y z
N MET A 1 -21.85 8.02 -14.12
CA MET A 1 -20.61 7.27 -13.86
C MET A 1 -19.59 8.26 -13.36
N ASN A 2 -19.15 8.10 -12.10
CA ASN A 2 -18.45 9.16 -11.38
C ASN A 2 -17.01 9.31 -11.85
N GLU A 3 -16.59 10.57 -11.96
CA GLU A 3 -15.32 11.09 -12.47
C GLU A 3 -14.06 10.46 -11.85
N ILE A 4 -14.21 9.90 -10.65
CA ILE A 4 -13.20 9.15 -9.90
C ILE A 4 -12.78 7.86 -10.63
N ASN A 5 -13.73 7.16 -11.26
CA ASN A 5 -13.42 5.92 -11.99
C ASN A 5 -12.63 6.21 -13.27
N LYS A 6 -12.80 7.41 -13.83
CA LYS A 6 -12.10 7.85 -15.03
C LYS A 6 -10.61 8.16 -14.77
N LYS A 7 -10.26 8.54 -13.53
CA LYS A 7 -8.88 8.82 -13.12
C LYS A 7 -8.04 7.55 -12.92
N LEU A 8 -8.69 6.41 -12.66
CA LEU A 8 -8.01 5.12 -12.45
C LEU A 8 -7.68 4.38 -13.76
N GLU A 9 -8.41 4.64 -14.86
CA GLU A 9 -8.19 3.97 -16.14
C GLU A 9 -7.05 4.57 -16.98
N ASN A 10 -6.64 5.81 -16.71
CA ASN A 10 -5.71 6.56 -17.56
C ASN A 10 -4.21 6.38 -17.22
N VAL A 11 -3.86 5.57 -16.22
CA VAL A 11 -2.49 5.53 -15.63
C VAL A 11 -1.61 4.41 -16.20
N SER A 12 -2.11 3.59 -17.13
CA SER A 12 -1.29 2.53 -17.75
C SER A 12 -1.08 2.82 -19.23
N LEU A 13 0.05 3.48 -19.56
CA LEU A 13 0.83 3.37 -20.79
C LEU A 13 1.85 4.53 -20.85
N LYS A 14 3.10 4.26 -20.45
CA LYS A 14 4.32 4.68 -21.17
C LYS A 14 5.55 4.00 -20.57
N ASN A 15 6.22 3.27 -21.44
CA ASN A 15 7.50 2.61 -21.28
C ASN A 15 8.64 3.59 -21.61
N SER A 16 9.83 3.36 -21.04
CA SER A 16 11.17 3.40 -21.68
C SER A 16 12.27 3.96 -20.77
N ASP A 17 13.39 3.24 -20.80
CA ASP A 17 14.71 3.48 -20.20
C ASP A 17 15.19 4.93 -20.18
N SER A 18 15.88 5.30 -19.10
CA SER A 18 17.33 5.58 -19.10
C SER A 18 17.80 6.07 -17.73
N SER A 19 18.98 5.60 -17.36
CA SER A 19 19.83 6.01 -16.24
C SER A 19 20.00 7.52 -16.11
N GLU A 20 20.17 8.02 -14.88
CA GLU A 20 21.17 9.01 -14.42
C GLU A 20 20.77 9.46 -13.00
N SER A 21 21.75 9.46 -12.10
CA SER A 21 21.61 9.85 -10.70
C SER A 21 21.33 11.34 -10.53
N SER A 22 20.47 11.72 -9.60
CA SER A 22 20.59 13.00 -8.88
C SER A 22 19.81 12.94 -7.57
N SER A 23 20.55 13.07 -6.48
CA SER A 23 20.02 13.43 -5.17
C SER A 23 19.25 14.72 -5.28
N SER A 24 18.00 14.70 -4.83
CA SER A 24 17.32 15.88 -4.32
C SER A 24 16.41 15.37 -3.21
N ASP A 25 16.98 15.33 -2.00
CA ASP A 25 16.25 15.26 -0.74
C ASP A 25 15.44 16.57 -0.60
N GLU A 26 14.36 16.66 -1.38
CA GLU A 26 13.29 17.62 -1.18
C GLU A 26 12.31 16.94 -0.21
N THR A 27 12.56 17.07 1.09
CA THR A 27 11.58 16.62 2.10
C THR A 27 10.45 17.65 2.18
N SER A 28 9.65 17.75 1.12
CA SER A 28 8.30 18.30 1.19
C SER A 28 7.42 17.22 1.82
N SER A 29 7.04 17.45 3.07
CA SER A 29 6.12 16.61 3.83
C SER A 29 4.72 16.77 3.26
N GLU A 30 4.49 16.15 2.10
CA GLU A 30 3.17 16.04 1.52
C GLU A 30 2.55 14.74 2.03
N ASP A 31 1.40 14.85 2.69
CA ASP A 31 0.52 13.77 3.12
C ASP A 31 -0.07 13.00 1.92
N GLU A 32 0.78 12.65 0.94
CA GLU A 32 0.38 12.02 -0.29
C GLU A 32 0.09 10.55 -0.06
N ALA A 33 -1.05 10.12 -0.59
CA ALA A 33 -1.47 8.74 -0.51
C ALA A 33 -0.43 7.83 -1.19
N PRO A 34 -0.25 6.59 -0.72
CA PRO A 34 0.67 5.65 -1.36
C PRO A 34 0.30 5.44 -2.83
N SER A 35 1.30 5.43 -3.70
CA SER A 35 1.14 5.25 -5.15
C SER A 35 0.76 3.83 -5.56
N PHE A 36 0.73 2.90 -4.61
CA PHE A 36 0.37 1.50 -4.79
C PHE A 36 -0.76 1.08 -3.83
N PRO A 37 -1.51 0.01 -4.13
CA PRO A 37 -2.57 -0.46 -3.26
C PRO A 37 -2.03 -0.89 -1.89
N VAL A 38 -2.63 -0.36 -0.81
CA VAL A 38 -2.34 -0.78 0.56
C VAL A 38 -3.60 -1.36 1.19
N ALA A 39 -3.47 -2.52 1.82
CA ALA A 39 -4.58 -3.23 2.42
C ALA A 39 -4.23 -3.84 3.79
N MET A 40 -5.24 -4.18 4.58
CA MET A 40 -5.04 -4.94 5.81
C MET A 40 -6.19 -5.89 6.10
N TRP A 41 -5.89 -6.99 6.80
CA TRP A 41 -6.91 -7.73 7.53
C TRP A 41 -6.94 -7.22 8.96
N ASP A 42 -8.07 -6.63 9.36
CA ASP A 42 -8.34 -6.17 10.72
C ASP A 42 -9.07 -7.27 11.49
N PHE A 43 -8.43 -7.82 12.53
CA PHE A 43 -9.00 -8.86 13.38
C PHE A 43 -9.76 -8.30 14.60
N ASN A 44 -9.88 -6.98 14.71
CA ASN A 44 -10.57 -6.29 15.81
C ASN A 44 -10.04 -6.65 17.21
N GLN A 45 -8.74 -6.95 17.32
CA GLN A 45 -8.09 -7.30 18.59
C GLN A 45 -7.45 -6.09 19.30
N CYS A 46 -7.40 -4.94 18.64
CA CYS A 46 -6.85 -3.68 19.16
C CYS A 46 -7.95 -2.74 19.68
N ASP A 47 -7.60 -1.84 20.60
CA ASP A 47 -8.45 -0.68 20.95
C ASP A 47 -8.59 0.24 19.72
N PRO A 48 -9.81 0.46 19.19
CA PRO A 48 -10.01 1.22 17.96
C PRO A 48 -9.53 2.67 18.03
N LYS A 49 -9.40 3.25 19.23
CA LYS A 49 -8.91 4.63 19.41
C LYS A 49 -7.38 4.72 19.35
N LYS A 50 -6.67 3.64 19.63
CA LYS A 50 -5.20 3.59 19.69
C LYS A 50 -4.57 2.87 18.50
N CYS A 51 -5.38 2.15 17.72
CA CYS A 51 -4.94 1.33 16.61
C CYS A 51 -4.56 2.14 15.37
N SER A 52 -3.30 2.05 14.93
CA SER A 52 -2.77 2.76 13.77
C SER A 52 -3.39 2.29 12.46
N GLY A 53 -3.63 0.97 12.30
CA GLY A 53 -4.32 0.42 11.12
C GLY A 53 -5.71 1.03 10.92
N ARG A 54 -6.50 1.12 12.01
CA ARG A 54 -7.81 1.80 11.99
C ARG A 54 -7.72 3.31 11.78
N LYS A 55 -6.62 3.96 12.18
CA LYS A 55 -6.37 5.36 11.83
C LYS A 55 -6.19 5.51 10.32
N LEU A 56 -5.37 4.67 9.69
CA LEU A 56 -5.17 4.67 8.24
C LEU A 56 -6.48 4.40 7.48
N ALA A 57 -7.33 3.50 7.99
CA ALA A 57 -8.62 3.18 7.37
C ALA A 57 -9.57 4.38 7.39
N ARG A 58 -9.62 5.13 8.49
CA ARG A 58 -10.40 6.38 8.59
C ARG A 58 -9.90 7.47 7.64
N LEU A 59 -8.59 7.51 7.41
CA LEU A 59 -7.94 8.43 6.45
C LEU A 59 -8.03 7.95 5.00
N LYS A 60 -8.64 6.79 4.72
CA LYS A 60 -8.72 6.18 3.38
C LYS A 60 -7.35 5.89 2.73
N LEU A 61 -6.31 5.72 3.54
CA LEU A 61 -4.96 5.36 3.11
C LEU A 61 -4.75 3.85 3.00
N ILE A 62 -5.67 3.05 3.55
CA ILE A 62 -5.61 1.59 3.52
C ILE A 62 -7.01 0.98 3.33
N LYS A 63 -7.08 -0.13 2.59
CA LYS A 63 -8.31 -0.90 2.41
C LYS A 63 -8.43 -2.02 3.44
N CYS A 64 -9.53 -2.06 4.18
CA CYS A 64 -9.85 -3.19 5.05
C CYS A 64 -10.37 -4.38 4.21
N LEU A 65 -9.72 -5.54 4.35
CA LEU A 65 -10.07 -6.79 3.69
C LEU A 65 -10.93 -7.65 4.62
N LYS A 66 -11.86 -8.43 4.05
CA LYS A 66 -12.55 -9.49 4.80
C LYS A 66 -11.55 -10.62 5.09
N VAL A 67 -11.67 -11.31 6.23
CA VAL A 67 -10.74 -12.40 6.64
C VAL A 67 -10.52 -13.46 5.55
N LYS A 68 -11.57 -13.83 4.80
CA LYS A 68 -11.49 -14.83 3.72
C LYS A 68 -11.09 -14.25 2.35
N GLN A 69 -10.92 -12.94 2.25
CA GLN A 69 -10.55 -12.28 1.00
C GLN A 69 -9.06 -12.45 0.76
N ARG A 70 -8.71 -12.95 -0.43
CA ARG A 70 -7.32 -13.07 -0.86
C ARG A 70 -6.75 -11.71 -1.26
N PHE A 71 -5.45 -11.53 -1.03
CA PHE A 71 -4.68 -10.41 -1.54
C PHE A 71 -3.58 -10.95 -2.47
N PRO A 72 -3.43 -10.42 -3.70
CA PRO A 72 -2.50 -10.97 -4.70
C PRO A 72 -1.06 -10.44 -4.57
N GLY A 73 -0.86 -9.37 -3.79
CA GLY A 73 0.44 -8.71 -3.62
C GLY A 73 1.24 -9.24 -2.44
N LEU A 74 2.20 -8.43 -1.99
CA LEU A 74 3.10 -8.79 -0.90
C LEU A 74 2.36 -8.70 0.44
N VAL A 75 2.50 -9.73 1.30
CA VAL A 75 1.89 -9.75 2.63
C VAL A 75 2.99 -9.64 3.68
N LEU A 76 2.94 -8.60 4.51
CA LEU A 76 3.86 -8.42 5.62
C LEU A 76 3.29 -9.08 6.88
N THR A 77 4.13 -9.85 7.55
CA THR A 77 3.84 -10.49 8.84
C THR A 77 5.11 -10.48 9.69
N PRO A 78 5.02 -10.29 11.02
CA PRO A 78 6.18 -10.39 11.91
C PRO A 78 6.83 -11.78 11.90
N THR A 79 6.11 -12.81 11.44
CA THR A 79 6.61 -14.18 11.31
C THR A 79 7.18 -14.51 9.93
N GLY A 80 7.39 -13.50 9.07
CA GLY A 80 7.93 -13.71 7.73
C GLY A 80 9.40 -14.13 7.78
N GLU A 81 9.78 -15.13 6.98
CA GLU A 81 11.17 -15.62 6.93
C GLU A 81 12.11 -14.67 6.17
N LYS A 82 11.56 -13.90 5.22
CA LYS A 82 12.32 -12.98 4.37
C LYS A 82 11.91 -11.54 4.65
N CYS A 83 12.90 -10.67 4.80
CA CYS A 83 12.69 -9.24 4.86
C CYS A 83 12.33 -8.69 3.48
N VAL A 84 11.56 -7.60 3.47
CA VAL A 84 11.34 -6.78 2.28
C VAL A 84 12.66 -6.24 1.73
N SER A 85 12.82 -6.27 0.41
CA SER A 85 14.00 -5.77 -0.29
C SER A 85 13.62 -4.99 -1.55
N PRO A 86 14.57 -4.27 -2.19
CA PRO A 86 14.31 -3.60 -3.46
C PRO A 86 13.85 -4.54 -4.59
N GLU A 87 14.09 -5.85 -4.48
CA GLU A 87 13.65 -6.86 -5.44
C GLU A 87 12.11 -6.98 -5.48
N ASP A 88 11.44 -6.64 -4.38
CA ASP A 88 9.97 -6.70 -4.28
C ASP A 88 9.26 -5.55 -5.01
N LYS A 89 10.01 -4.54 -5.47
CA LYS A 89 9.47 -3.28 -6.04
C LYS A 89 8.45 -3.52 -7.14
N GLU A 90 8.70 -4.49 -8.03
CA GLU A 90 7.79 -4.81 -9.12
C GLU A 90 6.45 -5.38 -8.62
N ILE A 91 6.50 -6.26 -7.60
CA ILE A 91 5.30 -6.85 -6.99
C ILE A 91 4.50 -5.77 -6.28
N VAL A 92 5.17 -4.91 -5.51
CA VAL A 92 4.54 -3.79 -4.78
C VAL A 92 3.83 -2.84 -5.74
N ASN A 93 4.50 -2.40 -6.81
CA ASN A 93 3.91 -1.49 -7.77
C ASN A 93 2.71 -2.10 -8.51
N LYS A 94 2.77 -3.39 -8.87
CA LYS A 94 1.71 -4.04 -9.66
C LYS A 94 0.54 -4.54 -8.81
N LYS A 95 0.81 -5.04 -7.60
CA LYS A 95 -0.16 -5.79 -6.80
C LYS A 95 -0.38 -5.21 -5.40
N GLY A 96 0.47 -4.31 -4.96
CA GLY A 96 0.38 -3.65 -3.67
C GLY A 96 0.92 -4.46 -2.49
N ILE A 97 0.66 -3.94 -1.30
CA ILE A 97 1.06 -4.53 -0.02
C ILE A 97 -0.18 -4.74 0.87
N ALA A 98 -0.19 -5.83 1.61
CA ALA A 98 -1.14 -6.06 2.69
C ALA A 98 -0.43 -6.40 4.01
N VAL A 99 -1.07 -6.08 5.13
CA VAL A 99 -0.60 -6.42 6.47
C VAL A 99 -1.70 -7.13 7.28
N VAL A 100 -1.30 -7.85 8.32
CA VAL A 100 -2.23 -8.41 9.32
C VAL A 100 -2.20 -7.50 10.56
N ASP A 101 -3.34 -6.90 10.90
CA ASP A 101 -3.51 -6.05 12.09
C ASP A 101 -4.17 -6.88 13.21
N CYS A 102 -3.35 -7.35 14.14
CA CYS A 102 -3.71 -8.16 15.30
C CYS A 102 -2.87 -7.74 16.53
N SER A 103 -3.28 -8.14 17.74
CA SER A 103 -2.61 -7.77 19.00
C SER A 103 -1.26 -8.43 19.21
#